data_AF-A0A352WVU2-F1
#
_entry.id   AF-A0A352WVU2-F1
#
_cell.length_a   1.000
_cell.length_b   1.000
_cell.length_c   1.000
_cell.angle_alpha   90.00
_cell.angle_beta   90.00
_cell.angle_gamma   90.00
#
_symmetry.space_group_name_H-M   'P 1'
#
loop_
_entity.id
_entity.type
_entity.pdbx_description
1 polymer ?
#
loop_
_entity_poly.entity_id
_entity_poly.type
_entity_poly.pdbx_seq_one_letter_code
_entity_poly.pdbx_strand_id
1 'polypeptide(L)' 'MKEGIHPQYVETVVTCACGAEYPTRSTRKNLRVEICSKCHP' A
#
# COMPACT_ATOMS: atom_id res chain seq x y z
N MET A 1 6.56 8.43 16.00
CA MET A 1 5.94 9.58 15.32
C MET A 1 6.49 10.84 15.96
N LYS A 2 7.44 11.53 15.31
CA LYS A 2 7.90 12.86 15.76
C LYS A 2 7.12 13.92 15.02
N GLU A 3 6.56 14.88 15.76
CA GLU A 3 5.79 15.99 15.20
C GLU A 3 6.62 16.75 14.16
N GLY A 4 6.02 17.04 13.00
CA GLY A 4 6.62 17.87 11.95
C GLY A 4 7.52 17.16 10.92
N ILE A 5 8.01 15.95 11.17
CA ILE A 5 8.94 15.24 10.26
C ILE A 5 8.28 14.04 9.57
N HIS A 6 7.26 13.45 10.20
CA HIS A 6 6.62 12.25 9.67
C HIS A 6 5.49 12.64 8.71
N PRO A 7 5.50 12.15 7.45
CA PRO A 7 4.42 12.38 6.50
C PRO A 7 3.11 11.74 6.98
N GLN A 8 1.98 12.26 6.50
CA GLN A 8 0.66 11.74 6.86
C GLN A 8 0.53 10.28 6.42
N TYR A 9 0.30 9.39 7.39
CA TYR A 9 -0.09 8.01 7.12
C TYR A 9 -1.59 7.98 6.88
N VAL A 10 -1.97 7.52 5.71
CA VAL A 10 -3.35 7.34 5.30
C VAL A 10 -3.63 5.85 5.10
N GLU A 11 -4.90 5.48 5.14
CA GLU A 11 -5.32 4.13 4.73
C GLU A 11 -5.26 4.03 3.21
N THR A 12 -4.69 2.94 2.73
CA THR A 12 -4.30 2.74 1.33
C THR A 12 -4.66 1.33 0.93
N VAL A 13 -5.35 1.17 -0.19
CA VAL A 13 -5.65 -0.15 -0.74
C VAL A 13 -4.58 -0.43 -1.79
N VAL A 14 -3.85 -1.52 -1.61
CA VAL A 14 -2.89 -2.01 -2.59
C VAL A 14 -3.63 -3.00 -3.49
N THR A 15 -3.80 -2.66 -4.76
CA THR A 15 -4.44 -3.54 -5.74
C THR A 15 -3.37 -4.20 -6.61
N CYS A 16 -3.33 -5.53 -6.62
CA CYS A 16 -2.44 -6.30 -7.46
C CYS A 16 -3.07 -6.61 -8.83
N ALA A 17 -2.24 -6.77 -9.87
CA ALA A 17 -2.68 -7.26 -11.18
C ALA A 17 -3.40 -8.63 -11.13
N CYS A 18 -3.08 -9.50 -10.17
CA CYS A 18 -3.82 -10.77 -9.94
C CYS A 18 -5.18 -10.60 -9.23
N GLY A 19 -5.65 -9.37 -9.01
CA GLY A 19 -6.93 -9.08 -8.33
C GLY A 19 -6.89 -9.18 -6.81
N ALA A 20 -5.70 -9.35 -6.23
CA ALA A 20 -5.53 -9.34 -4.78
C ALA A 20 -5.55 -7.90 -4.26
N GLU A 21 -6.36 -7.64 -3.23
CA GLU A 21 -6.45 -6.35 -2.55
C GLU A 21 -5.89 -6.47 -1.14
N TYR A 22 -4.94 -5.61 -0.79
CA TYR A 22 -4.33 -5.57 0.53
C TYR A 22 -4.60 -4.21 1.18
N PRO A 23 -5.39 -4.14 2.26
CA PRO A 23 -5.55 -2.92 3.03
C PRO A 23 -4.25 -2.67 3.83
N THR A 24 -3.56 -1.57 3.54
CA THR A 24 -2.31 -1.19 4.18
C THR A 24 -2.33 0.29 4.54
N ARG A 25 -1.47 0.74 5.47
CA ARG A 25 -1.28 2.16 5.76
C ARG A 25 -0.01 2.64 5.09
N SER A 26 -0.11 3.65 4.24
CA SER A 26 1.02 4.26 3.54
C SER A 26 0.79 5.75 3.42
N THR A 27 1.80 6.48 2.97
CA THR A 27 1.69 7.92 2.70
C THR A 27 0.94 8.22 1.39
N ARG A 28 0.68 7.19 0.57
CA ARG A 28 0.03 7.31 -0.76
C ARG A 28 -1.29 6.55 -0.82
N LYS A 29 -2.41 7.24 -1.04
CA LYS A 29 -3.79 6.70 -0.96
C LYS A 29 -4.10 5.49 -1.86
N ASN A 30 -3.45 5.33 -3.01
CA ASN A 30 -3.70 4.23 -3.94
C ASN A 30 -2.38 3.65 -4.43
N LEU A 31 -2.14 2.36 -4.18
CA LEU A 31 -0.99 1.65 -4.72
C LEU A 31 -1.47 0.58 -5.68
N ARG A 32 -0.95 0.61 -6.91
CA ARG A 32 -1.09 -0.49 -7.86
C ARG A 32 0.22 -1.24 -7.94
N VAL A 33 0.16 -2.56 -7.80
CA VAL A 33 1.33 -3.45 -7.80
C VAL A 33 1.15 -4.49 -8.88
N GLU A 34 2.20 -4.76 -9.64
CA GLU A 34 2.16 -5.74 -10.74
C GLU A 34 2.32 -7.17 -10.22
N ILE A 35 3.13 -7.35 -9.17
CA ILE A 35 3.47 -8.66 -8.60
C ILE A 35 3.42 -8.57 -7.08
N CYS A 36 2.44 -9.24 -6.45
CA CYS A 36 2.36 -9.41 -4.99
C CYS A 36 2.96 -10.76 -4.56
N SER A 37 3.09 -11.00 -3.25
CA SER A 37 3.55 -12.29 -2.68
C SER A 37 2.67 -13.50 -3.00
N LYS A 38 1.46 -13.26 -3.48
CA LYS A 38 0.59 -14.32 -4.03
C LYS A 38 0.89 -14.62 -5.50
N CYS A 39 1.42 -13.62 -6.20
CA CYS A 39 1.77 -13.66 -7.62
C CYS A 39 3.23 -14.15 -7.82
N HIS A 40 4.15 -13.86 -6.88
CA HIS A 40 5.51 -14.38 -6.87
C HIS A 40 5.68 -15.38 -5.71
N PRO A 41 6.19 -16.60 -5.95
CA PRO A 41 6.56 -17.52 -4.87
C PRO A 41 7.65 -16.93 -3.96
#